data_AF-A0A2D6PDW7-F1
#
_entry.id   AF-A0A2D6PDW7-F1
#
_cell.length_a   1.000
_cell.length_b   1.000
_cell.length_c   1.000
_cell.angle_alpha   90.00
_cell.angle_beta   90.00
_cell.angle_gamma   90.00
#
_symmetry.space_group_name_H-M   'P 1'
#
loop_
_entity.id
_entity.type
_entity.pdbx_description
1 polymer ?
#
loop_
_entity_poly.entity_id
_entity_poly.type
_entity_poly.pdbx_seq_one_letter_code
_entity_poly.pdbx_strand_id
1 'polypeptide(L)'
;MPSPAADRPLRITALVKQIPKFEEMRLGDDGRLVRSGVELHMNDYCRRAVRAGCNLAEASGGTCTAITLGPPGAHTVLREAILCGCAAGLHVSDPAFAGSDTLATARALAGALEVHGPWDLVLCGRNSVDADTGQVPAQVAELLGLPFLSGVRELDLVDGTVHVLLEHDDEWVRAEVALPAVLSCAERLCDPCKVKEPEAWATVDARLLTTITATEIGPGPWGQAGSPTSVGEVRVLEVPRTGERLEGAGTEQVDRVVEVLRDRGALVADDRPPGRVPEPSAGGPEVVVLVEPDRERVTAELLGSAAGLGSRVTAIGIGATGELSERGADRVLGVDGTPHEDDLAALLADHLAVDPPWALLAPGTAWGRHVTSRLAVRLGAGLIGDAVGIERRDDRLVALKPAFGGRLVAEITCSSPIQMATVRPGVLPLPEPRGPRRIEVEHLHSDVRGQVRVLERWRDDDADLLANADVVVGVGVGVDPEDLPLVRQCAEDLGAELCATRKVTDAGWMPRARQVGITGHSIAPRLYIAIGISGRFNHTIGVRQAGTIVGVNTDPDCEFWEGCDIGLVADWREALPALVERLA
;
A
#
# COMPACT_ATOMS: atom_id res chain seq x y z
N MET A 1 -27.41 -15.43 11.28
CA MET A 1 -27.68 -15.74 12.70
C MET A 1 -26.44 -15.33 13.48
N PRO A 2 -26.52 -14.73 14.68
CA PRO A 2 -25.32 -14.41 15.43
C PRO A 2 -24.60 -15.72 15.76
N SER A 3 -23.33 -15.82 15.36
CA SER A 3 -22.44 -16.94 15.72
C SER A 3 -22.38 -17.06 17.25
N PRO A 4 -22.38 -18.26 17.85
CA PRO A 4 -22.14 -18.39 19.28
C PRO A 4 -20.80 -17.73 19.60
N ALA A 5 -20.84 -16.74 20.49
CA ALA A 5 -19.68 -16.02 20.97
C ALA A 5 -18.64 -16.98 21.55
N ALA A 6 -17.37 -16.57 21.53
CA ALA A 6 -16.30 -17.30 22.21
C ALA A 6 -16.71 -17.71 23.64
N ASP A 7 -16.33 -18.91 24.07
CA ASP A 7 -16.65 -19.52 25.39
C ASP A 7 -16.17 -18.70 26.62
N ARG A 8 -15.54 -17.53 26.40
CA ARG A 8 -15.11 -16.60 27.44
C ARG A 8 -15.06 -15.15 26.95
N PRO A 9 -15.12 -14.17 27.88
CA PRO A 9 -14.83 -12.76 27.59
C PRO A 9 -13.47 -12.58 26.93
N LEU A 10 -13.45 -11.87 25.79
CA LEU A 10 -12.22 -11.58 25.05
C LEU A 10 -11.59 -10.26 25.48
N ARG A 11 -10.27 -10.23 25.50
CA ARG A 11 -9.50 -9.01 25.69
C ARG A 11 -8.88 -8.58 24.36
N ILE A 12 -9.51 -7.59 23.74
CA ILE A 12 -9.20 -7.11 22.40
C ILE A 12 -8.49 -5.76 22.51
N THR A 13 -7.56 -5.51 21.62
CA THR A 13 -6.98 -4.18 21.45
C THR A 13 -7.04 -3.71 20.00
N ALA A 14 -7.22 -2.40 19.81
CA ALA A 14 -7.15 -1.75 18.51
C ALA A 14 -5.97 -0.77 18.48
N LEU A 15 -4.97 -1.05 17.64
CA LEU A 15 -3.87 -0.13 17.36
C LEU A 15 -4.36 0.96 16.42
N VAL A 16 -4.30 2.22 16.87
CA VAL A 16 -4.79 3.39 16.14
C VAL A 16 -3.68 4.40 15.89
N LYS A 17 -3.70 5.02 14.70
CA LYS A 17 -2.77 6.08 14.29
C LYS A 17 -3.52 7.38 14.05
N GLN A 18 -2.99 8.48 14.57
CA GLN A 18 -3.41 9.83 14.23
C GLN A 18 -2.66 10.29 12.97
N ILE A 19 -3.39 10.85 11.99
CA ILE A 19 -2.87 11.29 10.70
C ILE A 19 -3.42 12.68 10.32
N PRO A 20 -2.73 13.46 9.47
CA PRO A 20 -3.25 14.73 8.98
C PRO A 20 -4.40 14.55 7.99
N LYS A 21 -5.33 15.51 7.93
CA LYS A 21 -6.26 15.65 6.81
C LYS A 21 -5.52 16.19 5.60
N PHE A 22 -5.64 15.51 4.45
CA PHE A 22 -4.86 15.85 3.25
C PHE A 22 -5.19 17.21 2.63
N GLU A 23 -6.41 17.70 2.83
CA GLU A 23 -6.93 18.92 2.20
C GLU A 23 -6.27 20.21 2.73
N GLU A 24 -5.68 20.18 3.92
CA GLU A 24 -5.26 21.39 4.65
C GLU A 24 -3.74 21.61 4.72
N MET A 25 -2.96 20.79 4.04
CA MET A 25 -1.50 20.81 4.20
C MET A 25 -0.82 21.96 3.44
N ARG A 26 0.16 22.57 4.11
CA ARG A 26 1.03 23.64 3.59
C ARG A 26 2.49 23.35 3.88
N LEU A 27 3.39 23.82 3.02
CA LEU A 27 4.83 23.79 3.25
C LEU A 27 5.31 25.15 3.75
N GLY A 28 6.33 25.13 4.60
CA GLY A 28 7.02 26.34 5.02
C GLY A 28 8.04 26.75 3.97
N ASP A 29 8.61 27.93 4.13
CA ASP A 29 9.66 28.47 3.24
C ASP A 29 10.94 27.59 3.23
N ASP A 30 11.08 26.68 4.20
CA ASP A 30 12.18 25.71 4.33
C ASP A 30 11.90 24.37 3.60
N GLY A 31 10.79 24.27 2.87
CA GLY A 31 10.38 23.04 2.17
C GLY A 31 9.87 21.93 3.09
N ARG A 32 9.74 22.18 4.40
CA ARG A 32 9.20 21.22 5.37
C ARG A 32 7.69 21.40 5.51
N LEU A 33 7.00 20.32 5.85
CA LEU A 33 5.57 20.37 6.17
C LEU A 33 5.32 21.25 7.39
N VAL A 34 4.47 22.27 7.23
CA VAL A 34 3.94 23.04 8.36
C VAL A 34 2.97 22.15 9.11
N ARG A 35 3.41 21.65 10.27
CA ARG A 35 2.60 20.76 11.12
C ARG A 35 1.67 21.54 12.07
N SER A 36 1.89 22.84 12.26
CA SER A 36 1.04 23.70 13.08
C SER A 36 -0.22 24.09 12.31
N GLY A 37 -1.40 23.81 12.90
CA GLY A 37 -2.69 24.19 12.31
C GLY A 37 -3.25 23.21 11.27
N VAL A 38 -2.63 22.03 11.09
CA VAL A 38 -3.19 20.94 10.28
C VAL A 38 -4.13 20.11 11.15
N GLU A 39 -5.40 19.97 10.74
CA GLU A 39 -6.33 19.12 11.46
C GLU A 39 -5.88 17.65 11.40
N LEU A 40 -5.83 16.99 12.56
CA LEU A 40 -5.46 15.59 12.69
C LEU A 40 -6.69 14.74 13.03
N HIS A 41 -6.75 13.52 12.51
CA HIS A 41 -7.84 12.59 12.76
C HIS A 41 -7.34 11.15 12.88
N MET A 42 -8.18 10.26 13.41
CA MET A 42 -7.91 8.82 13.40
C MET A 42 -7.90 8.29 11.97
N ASN A 43 -6.85 7.55 11.61
CA ASN A 43 -6.74 6.88 10.32
C ASN A 43 -8.00 6.06 10.00
N ASP A 44 -8.46 6.13 8.76
CA ASP A 44 -9.76 5.57 8.39
C ASP A 44 -9.81 4.05 8.53
N TYR A 45 -8.73 3.32 8.24
CA TYR A 45 -8.67 1.88 8.51
C TYR A 45 -8.72 1.57 10.03
N CYS A 46 -8.11 2.41 10.86
CA CYS A 46 -8.11 2.24 12.32
C CYS A 46 -9.53 2.41 12.92
N ARG A 47 -10.39 3.24 12.32
CA ARG A 47 -11.81 3.34 12.71
C ARG A 47 -12.57 2.04 12.51
N ARG A 48 -12.23 1.24 11.50
CA ARG A 48 -12.81 -0.11 11.31
C ARG A 48 -12.28 -1.07 12.37
N ALA A 49 -10.98 -1.03 12.66
CA ALA A 49 -10.38 -1.83 13.72
C ALA A 49 -11.04 -1.57 15.10
N VAL A 50 -11.28 -0.30 15.44
CA VAL A 50 -12.00 0.08 16.66
C VAL A 50 -13.43 -0.46 16.64
N ARG A 51 -14.20 -0.23 15.58
CA ARG A 51 -15.58 -0.71 15.48
C ARG A 51 -15.66 -2.24 15.59
N ALA A 52 -14.88 -2.96 14.79
CA ALA A 52 -14.85 -4.43 14.81
C ALA A 52 -14.45 -4.97 16.20
N GLY A 53 -13.43 -4.37 16.83
CA GLY A 53 -13.01 -4.75 18.17
C GLY A 53 -14.08 -4.51 19.23
N CYS A 54 -14.80 -3.38 19.17
CA CYS A 54 -15.90 -3.10 20.08
C CYS A 54 -17.06 -4.09 19.89
N ASN A 55 -17.43 -4.41 18.65
CA ASN A 55 -18.50 -5.37 18.36
C ASN A 55 -18.15 -6.78 18.88
N LEU A 56 -16.91 -7.24 18.68
CA LEU A 56 -16.44 -8.53 19.19
C LEU A 56 -16.35 -8.54 20.73
N ALA A 57 -15.93 -7.44 21.34
CA ALA A 57 -15.90 -7.29 22.79
C ALA A 57 -17.32 -7.36 23.36
N GLU A 58 -18.29 -6.64 22.78
CA GLU A 58 -19.70 -6.71 23.19
C GLU A 58 -20.26 -8.13 23.04
N ALA A 59 -20.05 -8.77 21.88
CA ALA A 59 -20.54 -10.11 21.61
C ALA A 59 -19.98 -11.17 22.57
N SER A 60 -18.73 -11.03 23.01
CA SER A 60 -18.08 -11.94 23.96
C SER A 60 -18.28 -11.57 25.44
N GLY A 61 -18.88 -10.41 25.75
CA GLY A 61 -18.86 -9.85 27.11
C GLY A 61 -17.47 -9.41 27.59
N GLY A 62 -16.56 -9.19 26.64
CA GLY A 62 -15.17 -8.78 26.83
C GLY A 62 -14.95 -7.27 26.79
N THR A 63 -13.73 -6.86 26.44
CA THR A 63 -13.33 -5.45 26.35
C THR A 63 -12.47 -5.16 25.12
N CYS A 64 -12.61 -3.95 24.58
CA CYS A 64 -11.75 -3.40 23.54
C CYS A 64 -10.98 -2.20 24.09
N THR A 65 -9.65 -2.21 23.99
CA THR A 65 -8.78 -1.09 24.41
C THR A 65 -8.06 -0.50 23.20
N ALA A 66 -8.17 0.81 22.99
CA ALA A 66 -7.42 1.48 21.92
C ALA A 66 -5.98 1.78 22.37
N ILE A 67 -4.99 1.60 21.49
CA ILE A 67 -3.58 1.93 21.77
C ILE A 67 -3.07 2.84 20.66
N THR A 68 -2.40 3.93 21.02
CA THR A 68 -1.75 4.81 20.05
C THR A 68 -0.34 5.18 20.48
N LEU A 69 0.59 5.18 19.53
CA LEU A 69 1.91 5.80 19.68
C LEU A 69 1.85 7.19 19.05
N GLY A 70 2.23 8.22 19.81
CA GLY A 70 2.29 9.56 19.25
C GLY A 70 2.62 10.65 20.25
N PRO A 71 2.78 11.91 19.77
CA PRO A 71 3.00 13.06 20.63
C PRO A 71 1.81 13.28 21.59
N PRO A 72 1.91 14.20 22.56
CA PRO A 72 0.82 14.47 23.51
C PRO A 72 -0.56 14.61 22.86
N GLY A 73 -0.67 15.33 21.74
CA GLY A 73 -1.94 15.53 21.01
C GLY A 73 -2.57 14.26 20.39
N ALA A 74 -1.86 13.13 20.33
CA ALA A 74 -2.42 11.86 19.84
C ALA A 74 -3.50 11.28 20.77
N HIS A 75 -3.60 11.75 22.02
CA HIS A 75 -4.65 11.32 22.94
C HIS A 75 -6.08 11.59 22.40
N THR A 76 -6.25 12.48 21.42
CA THR A 76 -7.57 12.81 20.86
C THR A 76 -8.20 11.61 20.11
N VAL A 77 -7.39 10.81 19.41
CA VAL A 77 -7.92 9.61 18.73
C VAL A 77 -8.30 8.51 19.71
N LEU A 78 -7.66 8.44 20.89
CA LEU A 78 -8.09 7.54 21.97
C LEU A 78 -9.44 7.96 22.55
N ARG A 79 -9.68 9.27 22.69
CA ARG A 79 -10.97 9.80 23.14
C ARG A 79 -12.07 9.49 22.12
N GLU A 80 -11.80 9.66 20.82
CA GLU A 80 -12.73 9.23 19.75
C GLU A 80 -13.02 7.72 19.87
N ALA A 81 -12.01 6.88 20.06
CA ALA A 81 -12.18 5.43 20.20
C ALA A 81 -13.02 5.04 21.43
N ILE A 82 -12.81 5.69 22.58
CA ILE A 82 -13.60 5.46 23.81
C ILE A 82 -15.08 5.81 23.57
N LEU A 83 -15.37 6.95 22.95
CA LEU A 83 -16.74 7.33 22.58
C LEU A 83 -17.37 6.36 21.56
N CYS A 84 -16.55 5.63 20.82
CA CYS A 84 -16.99 4.62 19.87
C CYS A 84 -17.21 3.23 20.49
N GLY A 85 -16.86 3.05 21.77
CA GLY A 85 -17.11 1.83 22.56
C GLY A 85 -15.89 1.21 23.23
N CYS A 86 -14.67 1.74 23.02
CA CYS A 86 -13.51 1.23 23.74
C CYS A 86 -13.63 1.49 25.25
N ALA A 87 -13.26 0.50 26.06
CA ALA A 87 -13.30 0.58 27.51
C ALA A 87 -12.21 1.51 28.09
N ALA A 88 -11.07 1.61 27.40
CA ALA A 88 -9.93 2.43 27.79
C ALA A 88 -9.06 2.79 26.58
N GLY A 89 -8.13 3.72 26.80
CA GLY A 89 -7.08 4.09 25.84
C GLY A 89 -5.69 4.04 26.48
N LEU A 90 -4.73 3.42 25.80
CA LEU A 90 -3.32 3.44 26.18
C LEU A 90 -2.55 4.35 25.22
N HIS A 91 -1.88 5.36 25.78
CA HIS A 91 -1.12 6.34 25.04
C HIS A 91 0.37 6.09 25.22
N VAL A 92 1.00 5.46 24.24
CA VAL A 92 2.46 5.29 24.21
C VAL A 92 3.06 6.64 23.81
N SER A 93 3.58 7.37 24.79
CA SER A 93 4.04 8.75 24.60
C SER A 93 5.22 9.07 25.51
N ASP A 94 6.37 9.29 24.87
CA ASP A 94 7.62 9.66 25.50
C ASP A 94 8.48 10.38 24.43
N PRO A 95 9.20 11.46 24.77
CA PRO A 95 10.15 12.08 23.85
C PRO A 95 11.16 11.09 23.23
N ALA A 96 11.49 10.00 23.94
CA ALA A 96 12.39 8.95 23.43
C ALA A 96 11.87 8.25 22.16
N PHE A 97 10.56 8.25 21.90
CA PHE A 97 9.98 7.64 20.69
C PHE A 97 9.97 8.57 19.47
N ALA A 98 10.43 9.82 19.60
CA ALA A 98 10.41 10.77 18.51
C ALA A 98 11.31 10.34 17.34
N GLY A 99 10.83 10.55 16.10
CA GLY A 99 11.56 10.20 14.89
C GLY A 99 11.56 8.71 14.55
N SER A 100 10.67 7.92 15.17
CA SER A 100 10.52 6.50 14.86
C SER A 100 10.10 6.27 13.40
N ASP A 101 10.82 5.39 12.71
CA ASP A 101 10.36 4.66 11.54
C ASP A 101 9.41 3.51 11.91
N THR A 102 9.06 2.67 10.94
CA THR A 102 8.09 1.58 11.14
C THR A 102 8.60 0.53 12.12
N LEU A 103 9.87 0.12 12.05
CA LEU A 103 10.44 -0.88 12.95
C LEU A 103 10.52 -0.37 14.39
N ALA A 104 10.99 0.86 14.61
CA ALA A 104 11.02 1.47 15.93
C ALA A 104 9.61 1.66 16.51
N THR A 105 8.64 2.05 15.66
CA THR A 105 7.21 2.14 16.02
C THR A 105 6.66 0.79 16.45
N ALA A 106 6.93 -0.27 15.67
CA ALA A 106 6.47 -1.62 15.97
C ALA A 106 7.06 -2.14 17.29
N ARG A 107 8.34 -1.87 17.58
CA ARG A 107 8.98 -2.22 18.86
C ARG A 107 8.30 -1.55 20.06
N ALA A 108 8.02 -0.25 19.96
CA ALA A 108 7.34 0.47 21.04
C ALA A 108 5.90 -0.04 21.27
N LEU A 109 5.16 -0.33 20.19
CA LEU A 109 3.81 -0.89 20.28
C LEU A 109 3.80 -2.33 20.81
N ALA A 110 4.72 -3.19 20.36
CA ALA A 110 4.87 -4.55 20.86
C ALA A 110 5.20 -4.55 22.36
N GLY A 111 6.14 -3.71 22.81
CA GLY A 111 6.45 -3.58 24.22
C GLY A 111 5.26 -3.09 25.06
N ALA A 112 4.47 -2.13 24.56
CA ALA A 112 3.23 -1.72 25.23
C ALA A 112 2.18 -2.85 25.31
N LEU A 113 2.08 -3.66 24.25
CA LEU A 113 1.20 -4.83 24.21
C LEU A 113 1.63 -5.90 25.22
N GLU A 114 2.93 -6.14 25.39
CA GLU A 114 3.48 -7.07 26.38
C GLU A 114 3.22 -6.61 27.81
N VAL A 115 3.52 -5.34 28.12
CA VAL A 115 3.32 -4.76 29.48
C VAL A 115 1.86 -4.82 29.89
N HIS A 116 0.94 -4.50 28.97
CA HIS A 116 -0.49 -4.46 29.27
C HIS A 116 -1.24 -5.72 28.85
N GLY A 117 -0.56 -6.77 28.40
CA GLY A 117 -1.15 -8.04 28.01
C GLY A 117 -1.71 -8.85 29.19
N PRO A 118 -2.16 -10.09 28.95
CA PRO A 118 -2.28 -10.74 27.65
C PRO A 118 -3.45 -10.17 26.83
N TRP A 119 -3.36 -10.29 25.51
CA TRP A 119 -4.39 -9.92 24.55
C TRP A 119 -4.80 -11.15 23.75
N ASP A 120 -6.11 -11.32 23.54
CA ASP A 120 -6.63 -12.38 22.69
C ASP A 120 -6.55 -12.00 21.22
N LEU A 121 -6.79 -10.73 20.90
CA LEU A 121 -6.82 -10.24 19.53
C LEU A 121 -6.29 -8.82 19.44
N VAL A 122 -5.35 -8.60 18.52
CA VAL A 122 -4.82 -7.27 18.18
C VAL A 122 -5.35 -6.89 16.81
N LEU A 123 -6.20 -5.86 16.76
CA LEU A 123 -6.72 -5.28 15.52
C LEU A 123 -5.94 -4.01 15.16
N CYS A 124 -5.74 -3.76 13.87
CA CYS A 124 -5.08 -2.56 13.38
C CYS A 124 -5.62 -2.17 12.00
N GLY A 125 -5.33 -0.96 11.53
CA GLY A 125 -5.62 -0.62 10.13
C GLY A 125 -4.66 -1.31 9.16
N ARG A 126 -5.10 -1.63 7.93
CA ARG A 126 -4.26 -2.22 6.86
C ARG A 126 -2.96 -1.43 6.65
N ASN A 127 -3.09 -0.12 6.50
CA ASN A 127 -2.03 0.84 6.29
C ASN A 127 -2.52 2.21 6.78
N SER A 128 -1.63 3.20 6.84
CA SER A 128 -2.02 4.59 7.08
C SER A 128 -2.04 5.34 5.76
N VAL A 129 -3.09 6.10 5.49
CA VAL A 129 -3.26 6.76 4.18
C VAL A 129 -2.17 7.81 3.90
N ASP A 130 -1.59 8.43 4.92
CA ASP A 130 -0.60 9.51 4.82
C ASP A 130 0.77 9.05 4.27
N ALA A 131 1.16 7.81 4.59
CA ALA A 131 2.48 7.26 4.29
C ALA A 131 2.43 5.92 3.54
N ASP A 132 1.29 5.23 3.53
CA ASP A 132 1.03 3.97 2.82
C ASP A 132 2.11 2.87 2.96
N THR A 133 2.81 2.77 4.10
CA THR A 133 3.86 1.74 4.25
C THR A 133 3.30 0.35 4.48
N GLY A 134 2.26 0.21 5.31
CA GLY A 134 1.62 -1.09 5.61
C GLY A 134 2.49 -2.10 6.39
N GLN A 135 3.57 -1.65 7.04
CA GLN A 135 4.58 -2.54 7.63
C GLN A 135 4.36 -2.85 9.12
N VAL A 136 3.90 -1.87 9.89
CA VAL A 136 3.84 -1.95 11.36
C VAL A 136 3.04 -3.16 11.86
N PRO A 137 1.85 -3.51 11.32
CA PRO A 137 1.10 -4.69 11.76
C PRO A 137 1.89 -6.00 11.70
N ALA A 138 2.54 -6.28 10.57
CA ALA A 138 3.32 -7.50 10.37
C ALA A 138 4.58 -7.50 11.27
N GLN A 139 5.21 -6.33 11.46
CA GLN A 139 6.34 -6.20 12.39
C GLN A 139 5.93 -6.44 13.85
N VAL A 140 4.78 -5.91 14.28
CA VAL A 140 4.23 -6.17 15.63
C VAL A 140 3.93 -7.65 15.82
N ALA A 141 3.31 -8.30 14.83
CA ALA A 141 3.03 -9.73 14.90
C ALA A 141 4.31 -10.57 15.02
N GLU A 142 5.35 -10.25 14.24
CA GLU A 142 6.65 -10.91 14.34
C GLU A 142 7.29 -10.73 15.72
N LEU A 143 7.30 -9.50 16.25
CA LEU A 143 7.87 -9.20 17.56
C LEU A 143 7.17 -9.94 18.70
N LEU A 144 5.85 -10.12 18.60
CA LEU A 144 5.05 -10.85 19.59
C LEU A 144 5.03 -12.37 19.37
N GLY A 145 5.62 -12.86 18.26
CA GLY A 145 5.55 -14.26 17.88
C GLY A 145 4.14 -14.74 17.55
N LEU A 146 3.27 -13.85 17.06
CA LEU A 146 1.87 -14.11 16.74
C LEU A 146 1.62 -14.27 15.23
N PRO A 147 0.60 -15.04 14.84
CA PRO A 147 0.17 -15.11 13.46
C PRO A 147 -0.48 -13.79 13.02
N PHE A 148 -0.38 -13.49 11.72
CA PHE A 148 -0.88 -12.25 11.13
C PHE A 148 -1.70 -12.53 9.88
N LEU A 149 -2.88 -11.94 9.81
CA LEU A 149 -3.69 -11.90 8.60
C LEU A 149 -4.05 -10.46 8.27
N SER A 150 -3.78 -10.06 7.02
CA SER A 150 -3.93 -8.67 6.59
C SER A 150 -5.09 -8.47 5.64
N GLY A 151 -5.75 -7.31 5.73
CA GLY A 151 -6.82 -6.93 4.81
C GLY A 151 -8.12 -7.67 5.09
N VAL A 152 -8.46 -7.91 6.36
CA VAL A 152 -9.69 -8.61 6.74
C VAL A 152 -10.92 -7.83 6.25
N ARG A 153 -11.67 -8.46 5.33
CA ARG A 153 -12.92 -7.99 4.72
C ARG A 153 -14.15 -8.56 5.41
N GLU A 154 -14.07 -9.80 5.88
CA GLU A 154 -15.08 -10.50 6.67
C GLU A 154 -14.37 -11.18 7.83
N LEU A 155 -15.00 -11.18 9.00
CA LEU A 155 -14.44 -11.73 10.23
C LEU A 155 -15.55 -12.43 11.00
N ASP A 156 -15.34 -13.72 11.25
CA ASP A 156 -16.12 -14.52 12.18
C ASP A 156 -15.21 -15.17 13.22
N LEU A 157 -15.73 -15.37 14.44
CA LEU A 157 -15.04 -16.06 15.51
C LEU A 157 -15.90 -17.23 15.97
N VAL A 158 -15.34 -18.43 15.90
CA VAL A 158 -15.99 -19.69 16.27
C VAL A 158 -15.00 -20.51 17.09
N ASP A 159 -15.38 -20.89 18.32
CA ASP A 159 -14.59 -21.79 19.17
C ASP A 159 -13.10 -21.39 19.33
N GLY A 160 -12.83 -20.08 19.46
CA GLY A 160 -11.47 -19.55 19.61
C GLY A 160 -10.64 -19.51 18.32
N THR A 161 -11.25 -19.83 17.18
CA THR A 161 -10.67 -19.74 15.84
C THR A 161 -11.30 -18.59 15.07
N VAL A 162 -10.46 -17.69 14.58
CA VAL A 162 -10.88 -16.60 13.69
C VAL A 162 -10.93 -17.13 12.27
N HIS A 163 -12.08 -17.00 11.62
CA HIS A 163 -12.28 -17.26 10.20
C HIS A 163 -12.41 -15.93 9.47
N VAL A 164 -11.66 -15.76 8.37
CA VAL A 164 -11.61 -14.49 7.66
C VAL A 164 -11.65 -14.66 6.15
N LEU A 165 -12.25 -13.66 5.50
CA LEU A 165 -12.00 -13.34 4.10
C LEU A 165 -11.05 -12.15 4.04
N LEU A 166 -9.93 -12.31 3.34
CA LEU A 166 -8.93 -11.26 3.14
C LEU A 166 -9.08 -10.64 1.76
N GLU A 167 -8.99 -9.32 1.68
CA GLU A 167 -8.90 -8.51 0.46
C GLU A 167 -7.46 -8.02 0.30
N HIS A 168 -6.73 -8.61 -0.66
CA HIS A 168 -5.38 -8.18 -1.03
C HIS A 168 -5.44 -7.25 -2.25
N ASP A 169 -4.38 -7.17 -3.07
CA ASP A 169 -4.31 -6.20 -4.19
C ASP A 169 -5.30 -6.56 -5.31
N ASP A 170 -5.30 -7.82 -5.75
CA ASP A 170 -6.23 -8.40 -6.73
C ASP A 170 -6.71 -9.82 -6.35
N GLU A 171 -6.31 -10.29 -5.18
CA GLU A 171 -6.60 -11.64 -4.68
C GLU A 171 -7.52 -11.58 -3.45
N TRP A 172 -8.37 -12.59 -3.36
CA TRP A 172 -9.13 -12.96 -2.18
C TRP A 172 -8.56 -14.21 -1.55
N VAL A 173 -8.41 -14.19 -0.23
CA VAL A 173 -7.90 -15.33 0.55
C VAL A 173 -8.86 -15.68 1.66
N ARG A 174 -9.37 -16.91 1.68
CA ARG A 174 -10.05 -17.48 2.86
C ARG A 174 -9.01 -18.15 3.73
N ALA A 175 -8.94 -17.74 4.99
CA ALA A 175 -7.99 -18.28 5.94
C ALA A 175 -8.61 -18.38 7.34
N GLU A 176 -7.95 -19.14 8.18
CA GLU A 176 -8.26 -19.20 9.60
C GLU A 176 -7.01 -19.24 10.46
N VAL A 177 -7.17 -18.80 11.71
CA VAL A 177 -6.10 -18.70 12.69
C VAL A 177 -6.66 -18.85 14.10
N ALA A 178 -5.98 -19.60 14.96
CA ALA A 178 -6.33 -19.68 16.37
C ALA A 178 -5.94 -18.41 17.12
N LEU A 179 -6.72 -18.00 18.13
CA LEU A 179 -6.30 -16.95 19.05
C LEU A 179 -5.12 -17.44 19.94
N PRO A 180 -4.17 -16.57 20.30
CA PRO A 180 -4.10 -15.15 19.99
C PRO A 180 -3.57 -14.81 18.60
N ALA A 181 -4.05 -13.72 18.00
CA ALA A 181 -3.67 -13.31 16.65
C ALA A 181 -3.60 -11.78 16.47
N VAL A 182 -2.89 -11.35 15.43
CA VAL A 182 -2.89 -9.97 14.93
C VAL A 182 -3.63 -9.91 13.60
N LEU A 183 -4.58 -8.99 13.45
CA LEU A 183 -5.32 -8.80 12.19
C LEU A 183 -5.28 -7.34 11.75
N SER A 184 -5.11 -7.10 10.46
CA SER A 184 -5.30 -5.76 9.87
C SER A 184 -6.65 -5.69 9.15
N CYS A 185 -7.37 -4.58 9.33
CA CYS A 185 -8.72 -4.40 8.79
C CYS A 185 -8.67 -3.76 7.39
N ALA A 186 -9.34 -4.40 6.42
CA ALA A 186 -9.60 -3.78 5.13
C ALA A 186 -10.59 -2.61 5.26
N GLU A 187 -10.67 -1.81 4.19
CA GLU A 187 -11.55 -0.64 4.14
C GLU A 187 -13.03 -0.99 4.34
N ARG A 188 -13.43 -2.15 3.81
CA ARG A 188 -14.83 -2.60 3.72
C ARG A 188 -15.22 -3.61 4.80
N LEU A 189 -14.42 -3.79 5.84
CA LEU A 189 -14.74 -4.71 6.95
C LEU A 189 -16.10 -4.40 7.59
N CYS A 190 -16.31 -3.13 7.94
CA CYS A 190 -17.52 -2.64 8.58
C CYS A 190 -17.62 -1.12 8.38
N ASP A 191 -18.76 -0.54 8.75
CA ASP A 191 -18.88 0.91 8.82
C ASP A 191 -17.88 1.48 9.84
N PRO A 192 -17.16 2.57 9.51
CA PRO A 192 -16.23 3.17 10.45
C PRO A 192 -16.95 3.82 11.61
N CYS A 193 -16.35 3.71 12.80
CA CYS A 193 -16.76 4.56 13.92
C CYS A 193 -16.18 5.97 13.75
N LYS A 194 -17.01 7.01 13.89
CA LYS A 194 -16.57 8.41 13.80
C LYS A 194 -17.42 9.28 14.70
N VAL A 195 -16.77 10.05 15.56
CA VAL A 195 -17.41 11.12 16.35
C VAL A 195 -17.06 12.45 15.69
N LYS A 196 -18.08 13.16 15.18
CA LYS A 196 -17.88 14.34 14.35
C LYS A 196 -17.63 15.61 15.17
N GLU A 197 -18.18 15.71 16.38
CA GLU A 197 -18.01 16.89 17.23
C GLU A 197 -16.74 16.77 18.11
N PRO A 198 -15.69 17.60 17.89
CA PRO A 198 -14.48 17.53 18.72
C PRO A 198 -14.74 17.87 20.20
N GLU A 199 -15.76 18.67 20.48
CA GLU A 199 -16.19 19.00 21.84
C GLU A 199 -16.61 17.75 22.63
N ALA A 200 -17.17 16.75 21.95
CA ALA A 200 -17.52 15.48 22.57
C ALA A 200 -16.26 14.76 23.12
N TRP A 201 -15.11 14.91 22.46
CA TRP A 201 -13.87 14.26 22.91
C TRP A 201 -13.45 14.78 24.29
N ALA A 202 -13.68 16.05 24.59
CA ALA A 202 -13.37 16.66 25.88
C ALA A 202 -14.21 16.05 27.03
N THR A 203 -15.37 15.45 26.72
CA THR A 203 -16.25 14.82 27.73
C THR A 203 -15.74 13.48 28.24
N VAL A 204 -14.78 12.84 27.54
CA VAL A 204 -14.20 11.57 27.96
C VAL A 204 -13.43 11.73 29.27
N ASP A 205 -13.74 10.87 30.24
CA ASP A 205 -13.07 10.82 31.53
C ASP A 205 -11.57 10.52 31.34
N ALA A 206 -10.73 11.43 31.83
CA ALA A 206 -9.28 11.31 31.72
C ALA A 206 -8.73 10.06 32.42
N ARG A 207 -9.45 9.49 33.39
CA ARG A 207 -9.06 8.25 34.09
C ARG A 207 -9.11 7.00 33.20
N LEU A 208 -9.77 7.08 32.04
CA LEU A 208 -9.80 6.00 31.05
C LEU A 208 -8.58 6.02 30.12
N LEU A 209 -7.69 7.02 30.28
CA LEU A 209 -6.47 7.16 29.49
C LEU A 209 -5.25 6.88 30.39
N THR A 210 -4.41 5.95 29.95
CA THR A 210 -3.14 5.62 30.62
C THR A 210 -1.98 5.96 29.70
N THR A 211 -1.04 6.78 30.17
CA THR A 211 0.19 7.06 29.41
C THR A 211 1.25 6.01 29.74
N ILE A 212 1.83 5.42 28.68
CA ILE A 212 2.91 4.44 28.76
C ILE A 212 4.20 5.12 28.28
N THR A 213 5.23 5.07 29.11
CA THR A 213 6.53 5.72 28.84
C THR A 213 7.57 4.72 28.35
N ALA A 214 8.68 5.22 27.82
CA ALA A 214 9.81 4.35 27.44
C ALA A 214 10.37 3.56 28.63
N THR A 215 10.34 4.14 29.83
CA THR A 215 10.83 3.48 31.05
C THR A 215 9.98 2.28 31.44
N GLU A 216 8.67 2.36 31.22
CA GLU A 216 7.73 1.27 31.52
C GLU A 216 7.83 0.11 30.51
N ILE A 217 8.06 0.43 29.23
CA ILE A 217 8.27 -0.58 28.18
C ILE A 217 9.63 -1.28 28.36
N GLY A 218 10.70 -0.53 28.62
CA GLY A 218 12.02 -1.09 28.87
C GLY A 218 13.17 -0.33 28.19
N PRO A 219 14.37 -0.92 28.19
CA PRO A 219 15.53 -0.29 27.55
C PRO A 219 15.35 -0.21 26.03
N GLY A 220 15.81 0.89 25.43
CA GLY A 220 15.79 1.10 23.98
C GLY A 220 16.82 0.25 23.21
N PRO A 221 17.14 0.64 21.97
CA PRO A 221 16.99 1.98 21.41
C PRO A 221 15.56 2.31 20.96
N TRP A 222 15.17 3.58 21.14
CA TRP A 222 13.85 4.13 20.79
C TRP A 222 13.98 5.27 19.78
N GLY A 223 12.88 5.61 19.12
CA GLY A 223 12.82 6.77 18.23
C GLY A 223 13.83 6.66 17.10
N GLN A 224 14.40 7.80 16.71
CA GLN A 224 15.41 7.89 15.67
C GLN A 224 16.63 6.99 15.93
N ALA A 225 17.02 6.76 17.18
CA ALA A 225 18.14 5.89 17.53
C ALA A 225 17.82 4.41 17.31
N GLY A 226 16.54 4.03 17.39
CA GLY A 226 16.05 2.68 17.09
C GLY A 226 15.68 2.47 15.63
N SER A 227 15.76 3.51 14.81
CA SER A 227 15.29 3.51 13.42
C SER A 227 16.42 3.23 12.42
N PRO A 228 16.37 2.08 11.71
CA PRO A 228 17.34 1.76 10.66
C PRO A 228 17.09 2.51 9.35
N THR A 229 16.13 3.44 9.28
CA THR A 229 15.88 4.31 8.12
C THR A 229 15.96 5.79 8.48
N SER A 230 16.29 6.62 7.49
CA SER A 230 16.34 8.08 7.61
C SER A 230 15.72 8.77 6.41
N VAL A 231 15.07 9.91 6.68
CA VAL A 231 14.50 10.79 5.66
C VAL A 231 15.57 11.80 5.21
N GLY A 232 15.89 11.79 3.93
CA GLY A 232 16.78 12.72 3.25
C GLY A 232 16.03 13.94 2.68
N GLU A 233 16.38 14.31 1.45
CA GLU A 233 15.77 15.44 0.74
C GLU A 233 14.28 15.19 0.49
N VAL A 234 13.45 16.23 0.66
CA VAL A 234 12.01 16.20 0.36
C VAL A 234 11.73 17.20 -0.75
N ARG A 235 11.11 16.73 -1.82
CA ARG A 235 10.71 17.54 -2.97
C ARG A 235 9.20 17.59 -3.10
N VAL A 236 8.71 18.73 -3.56
CA VAL A 236 7.30 18.91 -3.90
C VAL A 236 7.10 18.55 -5.36
N LEU A 237 6.20 17.62 -5.63
CA LEU A 237 5.77 17.28 -6.96
C LEU A 237 4.43 17.97 -7.23
N GLU A 238 4.49 19.20 -7.73
CA GLU A 238 3.34 19.82 -8.38
C GLU A 238 3.32 19.40 -9.85
N VAL A 239 2.24 18.73 -10.26
CA VAL A 239 1.98 18.42 -11.66
C VAL A 239 0.91 19.41 -12.12
N PRO A 240 1.29 20.57 -12.68
CA PRO A 240 0.31 21.53 -13.18
C PRO A 240 -0.49 20.89 -14.32
N ARG A 241 -1.79 21.16 -14.34
CA ARG A 241 -2.71 20.73 -15.39
C ARG A 241 -3.19 21.94 -16.15
N THR A 242 -3.25 21.86 -17.47
CA THR A 242 -3.65 23.00 -18.31
C THR A 242 -5.11 23.40 -18.07
N GLY A 243 -6.00 22.43 -17.83
CA GLY A 243 -7.41 22.70 -17.55
C GLY A 243 -8.18 23.30 -18.73
N GLU A 244 -7.79 23.01 -19.98
CA GLU A 244 -8.54 23.49 -21.15
C GLU A 244 -9.91 22.81 -21.19
N ARG A 245 -11.00 23.58 -21.34
CA ARG A 245 -12.37 23.06 -21.33
C ARG A 245 -13.10 23.43 -22.61
N LEU A 246 -13.72 22.44 -23.24
CA LEU A 246 -14.48 22.58 -24.48
C LEU A 246 -15.94 22.18 -24.25
N GLU A 247 -16.87 22.92 -24.84
CA GLU A 247 -18.31 22.63 -24.77
C GLU A 247 -18.72 21.69 -25.91
N GLY A 248 -19.32 20.55 -25.59
CA GLY A 248 -19.76 19.53 -26.55
C GLY A 248 -18.66 18.59 -27.03
N ALA A 249 -19.05 17.63 -27.87
CA ALA A 249 -18.19 16.58 -28.43
C ALA A 249 -18.25 16.52 -29.97
N GLY A 250 -18.40 17.68 -30.63
CA GLY A 250 -18.37 17.78 -32.08
C GLY A 250 -16.98 17.55 -32.67
N THR A 251 -16.90 17.44 -34.00
CA THR A 251 -15.64 17.17 -34.72
C THR A 251 -14.52 18.15 -34.34
N GLU A 252 -14.82 19.44 -34.24
CA GLU A 252 -13.84 20.47 -33.87
C GLU A 252 -13.28 20.25 -32.45
N GLN A 253 -14.13 19.90 -31.49
CA GLN A 253 -13.71 19.65 -30.11
C GLN A 253 -12.87 18.37 -30.01
N VAL A 254 -13.28 17.30 -30.69
CA VAL A 254 -12.54 16.03 -30.72
C VAL A 254 -11.18 16.22 -31.39
N ASP A 255 -11.12 16.92 -32.53
CA ASP A 255 -9.87 17.21 -33.23
C ASP A 255 -8.91 18.03 -32.34
N ARG A 256 -9.44 18.98 -31.54
CA ARG A 256 -8.65 19.74 -30.57
C ARG A 256 -8.08 18.86 -29.46
N VAL A 257 -8.84 17.90 -28.95
CA VAL A 257 -8.32 16.92 -27.97
C VAL A 257 -7.17 16.13 -28.58
N VAL A 258 -7.34 15.61 -29.79
CA VAL A 258 -6.30 14.83 -30.49
C VAL A 258 -5.03 15.66 -30.73
N GLU A 259 -5.16 16.94 -31.07
CA GLU A 259 -4.03 17.87 -31.19
C GLU A 259 -3.26 17.98 -29.87
N VAL A 260 -3.94 18.24 -28.75
CA VAL A 260 -3.30 18.31 -27.42
C VAL A 260 -2.62 16.99 -27.04
N LEU A 261 -3.25 15.85 -27.33
CA LEU A 261 -2.65 14.54 -27.09
C LEU A 261 -1.37 14.34 -27.90
N ARG A 262 -1.34 14.79 -29.16
CA ARG A 262 -0.15 14.72 -30.01
C ARG A 262 0.96 15.63 -29.50
N ASP A 263 0.65 16.88 -29.18
CA ASP A 263 1.62 17.88 -28.69
C ASP A 263 2.28 17.45 -27.37
N ARG A 264 1.56 16.72 -26.54
CA ARG A 264 2.05 16.17 -25.28
C ARG A 264 2.71 14.79 -25.40
N GLY A 265 2.79 14.22 -26.60
CA GLY A 265 3.33 12.88 -26.82
C GLY A 265 2.46 11.75 -26.24
N ALA A 266 1.19 12.03 -25.92
CA ALA A 266 0.26 11.08 -25.33
C ALA A 266 -0.28 10.04 -26.33
N LEU A 267 0.08 10.14 -27.62
CA LEU A 267 -0.32 9.21 -28.69
C LEU A 267 0.79 8.27 -29.18
N VAL A 268 2.05 8.66 -29.01
CA VAL A 268 3.20 7.83 -29.40
C VAL A 268 3.75 7.14 -28.16
N ALA A 269 4.02 5.84 -28.22
CA ALA A 269 4.82 5.17 -27.20
C ALA A 269 6.22 5.82 -27.17
N ASP A 270 6.94 5.73 -26.06
CA ASP A 270 8.32 6.22 -26.05
C ASP A 270 9.16 5.36 -27.00
N ASP A 271 9.48 5.90 -28.19
CA ASP A 271 10.26 5.22 -29.24
C ASP A 271 11.73 5.00 -28.83
N ARG A 272 12.15 5.48 -27.65
CA ARG A 272 13.45 5.11 -27.08
C ARG A 272 13.40 3.63 -26.73
N PRO A 273 14.26 2.79 -27.34
CA PRO A 273 14.29 1.37 -27.00
C PRO A 273 14.54 1.26 -25.49
N PRO A 274 13.80 0.40 -24.77
CA PRO A 274 14.08 0.16 -23.38
C PRO A 274 15.57 -0.18 -23.25
N GLY A 275 16.22 0.33 -22.20
CA GLY A 275 17.56 -0.14 -21.88
C GLY A 275 17.55 -1.67 -21.81
N ARG A 276 18.63 -2.34 -22.21
CA ARG A 276 18.75 -3.78 -22.03
C ARG A 276 19.14 -4.09 -20.60
N VAL A 277 18.68 -5.21 -20.05
CA VAL A 277 19.13 -5.72 -18.74
C VAL A 277 20.67 -5.76 -18.73
N PRO A 278 21.34 -5.09 -17.76
CA PRO A 278 22.79 -5.07 -17.66
C PRO A 278 23.41 -6.47 -17.55
N GLU A 279 24.63 -6.61 -18.08
CA GLU A 279 25.39 -7.84 -17.85
C GLU A 279 26.07 -7.82 -16.47
N PRO A 280 26.27 -8.99 -15.83
CA PRO A 280 26.85 -9.10 -14.51
C PRO A 280 28.29 -8.63 -14.55
N SER A 281 28.70 -7.98 -13.47
CA SER A 281 30.03 -7.41 -13.34
C SER A 281 30.75 -8.00 -12.13
N ALA A 282 32.06 -7.79 -12.05
CA ALA A 282 32.84 -8.23 -10.89
C ALA A 282 33.02 -7.06 -9.90
N GLY A 283 33.04 -7.36 -8.60
CA GLY A 283 33.52 -6.42 -7.58
C GLY A 283 32.49 -5.41 -7.06
N GLY A 284 31.19 -5.73 -7.10
CA GLY A 284 30.13 -4.93 -6.48
C GLY A 284 29.26 -5.74 -5.51
N PRO A 285 28.21 -5.10 -4.97
CA PRO A 285 27.31 -5.74 -4.02
C PRO A 285 26.37 -6.74 -4.68
N GLU A 286 25.93 -7.72 -3.90
CA GLU A 286 24.80 -8.57 -4.25
C GLU A 286 23.47 -7.88 -3.89
N VAL A 287 22.51 -7.93 -4.81
CA VAL A 287 21.13 -7.52 -4.58
C VAL A 287 20.24 -8.75 -4.67
N VAL A 288 19.44 -8.98 -3.64
CA VAL A 288 18.42 -10.03 -3.61
C VAL A 288 17.09 -9.44 -4.08
N VAL A 289 16.36 -10.19 -4.91
CA VAL A 289 14.99 -9.85 -5.33
C VAL A 289 14.05 -10.96 -4.89
N LEU A 290 13.00 -10.60 -4.14
CA LEU A 290 11.91 -11.52 -3.82
C LEU A 290 10.98 -11.68 -5.02
N VAL A 291 10.80 -12.93 -5.44
CA VAL A 291 9.90 -13.33 -6.51
C VAL A 291 8.57 -13.73 -5.88
N GLU A 292 7.53 -12.94 -6.18
CA GLU A 292 6.15 -13.28 -5.83
C GLU A 292 5.55 -14.21 -6.90
N PRO A 293 4.79 -15.25 -6.52
CA PRO A 293 4.11 -16.12 -7.47
C PRO A 293 3.15 -15.39 -8.40
N ASP A 294 3.15 -15.78 -9.68
CA ASP A 294 2.22 -15.27 -10.71
C ASP A 294 2.25 -13.74 -10.85
N ARG A 295 3.47 -13.18 -10.81
CA ARG A 295 3.82 -11.75 -10.88
C ARG A 295 5.05 -11.52 -11.76
N GLU A 296 5.04 -12.02 -13.00
CA GLU A 296 6.24 -11.99 -13.85
C GLU A 296 6.70 -10.57 -14.18
N ARG A 297 5.76 -9.63 -14.34
CA ARG A 297 6.08 -8.26 -14.77
C ARG A 297 6.81 -7.46 -13.70
N VAL A 298 6.24 -7.38 -12.49
CA VAL A 298 6.93 -6.70 -11.37
C VAL A 298 8.23 -7.42 -10.99
N THR A 299 8.29 -8.75 -11.13
CA THR A 299 9.54 -9.50 -10.96
C THR A 299 10.60 -9.05 -11.98
N ALA A 300 10.23 -8.88 -13.25
CA ALA A 300 11.14 -8.42 -14.29
C ALA A 300 11.61 -6.97 -14.08
N GLU A 301 10.74 -6.07 -13.63
CA GLU A 301 11.07 -4.69 -13.26
C GLU A 301 12.12 -4.65 -12.13
N LEU A 302 11.89 -5.43 -11.08
CA LEU A 302 12.78 -5.51 -9.92
C LEU A 302 14.14 -6.11 -10.28
N LEU A 303 14.17 -7.22 -11.05
CA LEU A 303 15.41 -7.85 -11.49
C LEU A 303 16.22 -6.94 -12.42
N GLY A 304 15.54 -6.28 -13.37
CA GLY A 304 16.17 -5.34 -14.29
C GLY A 304 16.80 -4.16 -13.56
N SER A 305 16.10 -3.61 -12.57
CA SER A 305 16.61 -2.53 -11.74
C SER A 305 17.73 -3.00 -10.80
N ALA A 306 17.61 -4.18 -10.19
CA ALA A 306 18.64 -4.79 -9.35
C ALA A 306 19.95 -4.99 -10.11
N ALA A 307 19.89 -5.41 -11.38
CA ALA A 307 21.05 -5.56 -12.25
C ALA A 307 21.77 -4.22 -12.53
N GLY A 308 21.06 -3.09 -12.45
CA GLY A 308 21.66 -1.76 -12.54
C GLY A 308 22.28 -1.26 -11.22
N LEU A 309 21.91 -1.83 -10.07
CA LEU A 309 22.36 -1.40 -8.75
C LEU A 309 23.54 -2.22 -8.22
N GLY A 310 23.49 -3.53 -8.44
CA GLY A 310 24.46 -4.52 -7.97
C GLY A 310 25.36 -5.06 -9.06
N SER A 311 26.36 -5.84 -8.67
CA SER A 311 27.18 -6.60 -9.62
C SER A 311 26.71 -8.04 -9.80
N ARG A 312 25.88 -8.53 -8.86
CA ARG A 312 25.26 -9.84 -8.87
C ARG A 312 23.82 -9.73 -8.36
N VAL A 313 22.89 -10.39 -9.03
CA VAL A 313 21.48 -10.45 -8.61
C VAL A 313 21.09 -11.88 -8.23
N THR A 314 20.48 -12.06 -7.06
CA THR A 314 19.92 -13.34 -6.64
C THR A 314 18.40 -13.23 -6.58
N ALA A 315 17.71 -14.01 -7.41
CA ALA A 315 16.25 -14.14 -7.35
C ALA A 315 15.88 -15.22 -6.34
N ILE A 316 14.99 -14.93 -5.39
CA ILE A 316 14.55 -15.87 -4.36
C ILE A 316 13.03 -15.88 -4.28
N GLY A 317 12.39 -17.05 -4.37
CA GLY A 317 10.95 -17.13 -4.15
C GLY A 317 10.31 -18.43 -4.63
N ILE A 318 8.99 -18.49 -4.44
CA ILE A 318 8.16 -19.61 -4.89
C ILE A 318 8.02 -19.51 -6.42
N GLY A 319 8.30 -20.61 -7.12
CA GLY A 319 8.23 -20.65 -8.58
C GLY A 319 9.39 -19.94 -9.30
N ALA A 320 10.44 -19.52 -8.59
CA ALA A 320 11.62 -18.92 -9.22
C ALA A 320 12.36 -19.96 -10.08
N THR A 321 12.55 -19.66 -11.37
CA THR A 321 13.20 -20.56 -12.34
C THR A 321 14.44 -19.94 -12.97
N GLY A 322 15.26 -20.76 -13.64
CA GLY A 322 16.46 -20.29 -14.36
C GLY A 322 16.18 -19.35 -15.54
N GLU A 323 14.93 -19.28 -16.03
CA GLU A 323 14.52 -18.36 -17.10
C GLU A 323 14.61 -16.89 -16.67
N LEU A 324 14.56 -16.63 -15.36
CA LEU A 324 14.80 -15.31 -14.78
C LEU A 324 16.20 -14.75 -15.07
N SER A 325 17.11 -15.59 -15.60
CA SER A 325 18.41 -15.14 -16.09
C SER A 325 18.28 -14.01 -17.11
N GLU A 326 17.35 -14.12 -18.06
CA GLU A 326 17.12 -13.10 -19.10
C GLU A 326 16.63 -11.77 -18.52
N ARG A 327 16.01 -11.80 -17.35
CA ARG A 327 15.48 -10.63 -16.64
C ARG A 327 16.48 -9.99 -15.68
N GLY A 328 17.62 -10.65 -15.42
CA GLY A 328 18.72 -10.09 -14.63
C GLY A 328 19.24 -11.00 -13.53
N ALA A 329 18.58 -12.11 -13.22
CA ALA A 329 19.05 -13.02 -12.17
C ALA A 329 20.38 -13.68 -12.56
N ASP A 330 21.31 -13.77 -11.62
CA ASP A 330 22.60 -14.45 -11.76
C ASP A 330 22.71 -15.71 -10.90
N ARG A 331 21.84 -15.81 -9.90
CA ARG A 331 21.58 -17.00 -9.08
C ARG A 331 20.08 -17.07 -8.82
N VAL A 332 19.55 -18.28 -8.71
CA VAL A 332 18.14 -18.51 -8.40
C VAL A 332 18.03 -19.46 -7.22
N LEU A 333 17.28 -19.03 -6.22
CA LEU A 333 16.90 -19.83 -5.06
C LEU A 333 15.39 -20.08 -5.10
N GLY A 334 15.02 -21.30 -5.47
CA GLY A 334 13.63 -21.73 -5.45
C GLY A 334 13.20 -22.06 -4.02
N VAL A 335 11.97 -21.69 -3.65
CA VAL A 335 11.35 -22.14 -2.40
C VAL A 335 10.34 -23.22 -2.71
N ASP A 336 10.48 -24.37 -2.04
CA ASP A 336 9.57 -25.50 -2.24
C ASP A 336 8.24 -25.30 -1.50
N GLY A 337 7.14 -25.72 -2.15
CA GLY A 337 5.79 -25.58 -1.62
C GLY A 337 5.27 -24.14 -1.66
N THR A 338 4.30 -23.85 -0.80
CA THR A 338 3.67 -22.52 -0.68
C THR A 338 3.60 -22.10 0.79
N PRO A 339 4.76 -21.88 1.46
CA PRO A 339 4.76 -21.44 2.85
C PRO A 339 4.01 -20.13 3.00
N HIS A 340 3.35 -19.95 4.16
CA HIS A 340 2.78 -18.67 4.52
C HIS A 340 3.90 -17.64 4.78
N GLU A 341 3.57 -16.36 4.73
CA GLU A 341 4.52 -15.25 4.71
C GLU A 341 5.45 -15.20 5.95
N ASP A 342 5.01 -15.75 7.08
CA ASP A 342 5.81 -15.87 8.31
C ASP A 342 6.85 -16.99 8.24
N ASP A 343 6.47 -18.16 7.74
CA ASP A 343 7.38 -19.28 7.51
C ASP A 343 8.42 -18.93 6.44
N LEU A 344 7.99 -18.26 5.35
CA LEU A 344 8.91 -17.77 4.33
C LEU A 344 9.90 -16.75 4.89
N ALA A 345 9.42 -15.75 5.67
CA ALA A 345 10.30 -14.78 6.29
C ALA A 345 11.30 -15.42 7.27
N ALA A 346 10.91 -16.48 7.98
CA ALA A 346 11.81 -17.23 8.85
C ALA A 346 12.91 -17.95 8.07
N LEU A 347 12.53 -18.70 7.04
CA LEU A 347 13.47 -19.41 6.14
C LEU A 347 14.48 -18.43 5.51
N LEU A 348 13.98 -17.32 4.98
CA LEU A 348 14.81 -16.31 4.33
C LEU A 348 15.74 -15.61 5.33
N ALA A 349 15.29 -15.33 6.57
CA ALA A 349 16.14 -14.74 7.59
C ALA A 349 17.35 -15.63 7.92
N ASP A 350 17.12 -16.94 8.07
CA ASP A 350 18.18 -17.89 8.38
C ASP A 350 19.20 -17.98 7.24
N HIS A 351 18.74 -17.96 5.99
CA HIS A 351 19.61 -17.95 4.81
C HIS A 351 20.43 -16.65 4.69
N LEU A 352 19.75 -15.50 4.75
CA LEU A 352 20.37 -14.19 4.56
C LEU A 352 21.25 -13.77 5.75
N ALA A 353 21.12 -14.40 6.91
CA ALA A 353 22.04 -14.18 8.03
C ALA A 353 23.42 -14.83 7.78
N VAL A 354 23.50 -15.90 6.98
CA VAL A 354 24.75 -16.59 6.65
C VAL A 354 25.50 -15.87 5.54
N ASP A 355 24.80 -15.41 4.51
CA ASP A 355 25.34 -14.67 3.37
C ASP A 355 24.53 -13.38 3.15
N PRO A 356 24.83 -12.29 3.89
CA PRO A 356 24.01 -11.09 3.89
C PRO A 356 24.16 -10.28 2.60
N PRO A 357 23.06 -9.98 1.90
CA PRO A 357 23.12 -9.13 0.72
C PRO A 357 23.27 -7.66 1.12
N TRP A 358 23.73 -6.84 0.18
CA TRP A 358 23.75 -5.39 0.36
C TRP A 358 22.34 -4.79 0.35
N ALA A 359 21.48 -5.31 -0.51
CA ALA A 359 20.08 -4.92 -0.57
C ALA A 359 19.13 -6.08 -0.88
N LEU A 360 17.89 -5.96 -0.42
CA LEU A 360 16.77 -6.82 -0.77
C LEU A 360 15.61 -5.98 -1.31
N LEU A 361 15.18 -6.28 -2.53
CA LEU A 361 14.03 -5.65 -3.17
C LEU A 361 12.86 -6.62 -3.23
N ALA A 362 11.65 -6.13 -3.00
CA ALA A 362 10.43 -6.92 -3.08
C ALA A 362 9.30 -6.10 -3.70
N PRO A 363 8.27 -6.75 -4.26
CA PRO A 363 7.09 -6.05 -4.74
C PRO A 363 6.36 -5.34 -3.58
N GLY A 364 5.75 -4.20 -3.89
CA GLY A 364 4.95 -3.37 -3.00
C GLY A 364 3.53 -3.90 -2.75
N THR A 365 3.28 -5.17 -3.05
CA THR A 365 2.02 -5.90 -2.83
C THR A 365 1.82 -6.23 -1.35
N ALA A 366 0.63 -6.70 -0.98
CA ALA A 366 0.33 -7.21 0.35
C ALA A 366 1.34 -8.29 0.76
N TRP A 367 1.58 -9.27 -0.11
CA TRP A 367 2.54 -10.36 0.13
C TRP A 367 3.96 -9.83 0.37
N GLY A 368 4.48 -9.02 -0.57
CA GLY A 368 5.84 -8.49 -0.48
C GLY A 368 6.05 -7.60 0.75
N ARG A 369 5.05 -6.76 1.10
CA ARG A 369 5.05 -5.96 2.34
C ARG A 369 5.10 -6.84 3.59
N HIS A 370 4.35 -7.94 3.64
CA HIS A 370 4.33 -8.80 4.83
C HIS A 370 5.63 -9.57 5.03
N VAL A 371 6.13 -10.24 3.98
CA VAL A 371 7.37 -11.02 4.04
C VAL A 371 8.54 -10.12 4.44
N THR A 372 8.69 -8.96 3.78
CA THR A 372 9.79 -8.04 4.08
C THR A 372 9.68 -7.37 5.45
N SER A 373 8.46 -7.10 5.93
CA SER A 373 8.24 -6.54 7.27
C SER A 373 8.74 -7.48 8.37
N ARG A 374 8.44 -8.77 8.24
CA ARG A 374 8.91 -9.79 9.18
C ARG A 374 10.42 -10.00 9.08
N LEU A 375 10.95 -10.04 7.86
CA LEU A 375 12.41 -10.08 7.63
C LEU A 375 13.15 -8.91 8.25
N ALA A 376 12.60 -7.69 8.13
CA ALA A 376 13.20 -6.49 8.72
C ALA A 376 13.31 -6.59 10.25
N VAL A 377 12.31 -7.18 10.92
CA VAL A 377 12.38 -7.47 12.36
C VAL A 377 13.50 -8.46 12.66
N ARG A 378 13.53 -9.60 11.96
CA ARG A 378 14.49 -10.70 12.19
C ARG A 378 15.93 -10.29 11.96
N LEU A 379 16.17 -9.53 10.90
CA LEU A 379 17.50 -9.09 10.48
C LEU A 379 17.92 -7.75 11.13
N GLY A 380 17.00 -7.06 11.82
CA GLY A 380 17.22 -5.69 12.30
C GLY A 380 17.50 -4.70 11.15
N ALA A 381 16.93 -4.97 9.98
CA ALA A 381 17.21 -4.27 8.74
C ALA A 381 16.26 -3.08 8.52
N GLY A 382 16.75 -2.10 7.76
CA GLY A 382 15.97 -0.92 7.37
C GLY A 382 15.09 -1.27 6.19
N LEU A 383 13.79 -0.94 6.30
CA LEU A 383 12.80 -1.25 5.28
C LEU A 383 12.07 0.00 4.82
N ILE A 384 12.28 0.36 3.56
CA ILE A 384 11.59 1.45 2.91
C ILE A 384 10.34 0.89 2.24
N GLY A 385 9.17 1.45 2.55
CA GLY A 385 7.90 0.95 2.03
C GLY A 385 7.38 1.75 0.86
N ASP A 386 6.88 1.06 -0.18
CA ASP A 386 6.18 1.65 -1.32
C ASP A 386 7.03 2.70 -2.06
N ALA A 387 8.24 2.30 -2.44
CA ALA A 387 9.14 3.11 -3.25
C ALA A 387 8.63 3.22 -4.69
N VAL A 388 8.83 4.39 -5.31
CA VAL A 388 8.52 4.66 -6.73
C VAL A 388 9.77 4.87 -7.58
N GLY A 389 10.94 4.75 -6.97
CA GLY A 389 12.23 4.86 -7.61
C GLY A 389 13.32 4.39 -6.65
N ILE A 390 14.38 3.83 -7.21
CA ILE A 390 15.52 3.31 -6.44
C ILE A 390 16.81 3.65 -7.16
N GLU A 391 17.82 4.08 -6.41
CA GLU A 391 19.14 4.37 -6.91
C GLU A 391 20.21 3.94 -5.90
N ARG A 392 21.43 3.77 -6.37
CA ARG A 392 22.61 3.58 -5.52
C ARG A 392 23.41 4.87 -5.51
N ARG A 393 23.54 5.48 -4.33
CA ARG A 393 24.32 6.71 -4.12
C ARG A 393 25.21 6.54 -2.91
N ASP A 394 26.50 6.81 -3.05
CA ASP A 394 27.49 6.67 -1.97
C ASP A 394 27.42 5.31 -1.23
N ASP A 395 27.28 4.23 -2.01
CA ASP A 395 27.13 2.86 -1.53
C ASP A 395 25.88 2.59 -0.66
N ARG A 396 24.88 3.47 -0.73
CA ARG A 396 23.58 3.31 -0.08
C ARG A 396 22.45 3.19 -1.07
N LEU A 397 21.46 2.40 -0.69
CA LEU A 397 20.17 2.38 -1.37
C LEU A 397 19.43 3.66 -1.00
N VAL A 398 19.18 4.50 -2.01
CA VAL A 398 18.30 5.66 -1.90
C VAL A 398 17.00 5.29 -2.62
N ALA A 399 15.89 5.31 -1.89
CA ALA A 399 14.58 5.04 -2.47
C ALA A 399 13.71 6.29 -2.41
N LEU A 400 13.06 6.59 -3.52
CA LEU A 400 12.10 7.68 -3.66
C LEU A 400 10.76 7.20 -3.14
N LYS A 401 10.27 7.82 -2.08
CA LYS A 401 8.99 7.47 -1.45
C LYS A 401 7.99 8.61 -1.62
N PRO A 402 6.84 8.41 -2.29
CA PRO A 402 5.77 9.38 -2.28
C PRO A 402 5.14 9.43 -0.88
N ALA A 403 4.78 10.62 -0.46
CA ALA A 403 3.99 10.84 0.74
C ALA A 403 2.85 11.81 0.41
N PHE A 404 1.82 11.81 1.25
CA PHE A 404 0.74 12.80 1.17
C PHE A 404 -0.01 12.79 -0.18
N GLY A 405 -0.39 11.60 -0.65
CA GLY A 405 -1.10 11.45 -1.93
C GLY A 405 -0.24 11.83 -3.15
N GLY A 406 1.07 11.61 -3.07
CA GLY A 406 2.01 11.88 -4.16
C GLY A 406 2.38 13.35 -4.34
N ARG A 407 1.97 14.24 -3.43
CA ARG A 407 2.37 15.66 -3.44
C ARG A 407 3.83 15.86 -3.08
N LEU A 408 4.37 15.01 -2.21
CA LEU A 408 5.78 15.04 -1.82
C LEU A 408 6.45 13.74 -2.25
N VAL A 409 7.71 13.83 -2.64
CA VAL A 409 8.60 12.67 -2.74
C VAL A 409 9.78 12.93 -1.82
N ALA A 410 10.02 11.98 -0.93
CA ALA A 410 11.15 12.01 -0.03
C ALA A 410 12.18 10.95 -0.46
N GLU A 411 13.45 11.32 -0.43
CA GLU A 411 14.52 10.33 -0.45
C GLU A 411 14.58 9.65 0.92
N ILE A 412 14.54 8.33 0.94
CA ILE A 412 14.73 7.53 2.15
C ILE A 412 15.97 6.66 1.98
N THR A 413 16.76 6.55 3.03
CA THR A 413 17.96 5.69 3.06
C THR A 413 17.92 4.75 4.26
N CYS A 414 18.65 3.64 4.16
CA CYS A 414 18.84 2.68 5.24
C CYS A 414 20.23 2.84 5.87
N SER A 415 20.31 2.84 7.20
CA SER A 415 21.57 2.87 7.96
C SER A 415 22.12 1.48 8.29
N SER A 416 21.26 0.47 8.24
CA SER A 416 21.60 -0.95 8.46
C SER A 416 22.49 -1.52 7.34
N PRO A 417 23.23 -2.63 7.61
CA PRO A 417 24.03 -3.31 6.59
C PRO A 417 23.19 -3.92 5.46
N ILE A 418 22.07 -4.58 5.80
CA ILE A 418 21.10 -5.07 4.83
C ILE A 418 20.04 -3.99 4.62
N GLN A 419 19.90 -3.53 3.39
CA GLN A 419 18.99 -2.43 3.04
C GLN A 419 17.79 -2.98 2.27
N MET A 420 16.58 -2.74 2.75
CA MET A 420 15.39 -3.34 2.14
C MET A 420 14.46 -2.26 1.58
N ALA A 421 13.84 -2.56 0.44
CA ALA A 421 12.77 -1.73 -0.09
C ALA A 421 11.67 -2.60 -0.70
N THR A 422 10.41 -2.26 -0.40
CA THR A 422 9.29 -2.66 -1.26
C THR A 422 9.05 -1.59 -2.31
N VAL A 423 8.86 -2.02 -3.56
CA VAL A 423 8.70 -1.11 -4.71
C VAL A 423 7.31 -1.29 -5.31
N ARG A 424 6.61 -0.18 -5.52
CA ARG A 424 5.29 -0.17 -6.15
C ARG A 424 5.35 -0.83 -7.55
N PRO A 425 4.46 -1.79 -7.87
CA PRO A 425 4.41 -2.36 -9.21
C PRO A 425 4.19 -1.31 -10.30
N GLY A 426 4.85 -1.45 -11.46
CA GLY A 426 4.65 -0.62 -12.65
C GLY A 426 5.34 0.74 -12.65
N VAL A 427 6.17 1.04 -11.65
CA VAL A 427 6.86 2.34 -11.52
C VAL A 427 8.31 2.31 -11.98
N LEU A 428 8.92 1.12 -12.05
CA LEU A 428 10.30 0.97 -12.49
C LEU A 428 10.36 0.71 -14.00
N PRO A 429 11.47 1.07 -14.66
CA PRO A 429 11.66 0.73 -16.05
C PRO A 429 11.63 -0.79 -16.26
N LEU A 430 10.98 -1.24 -17.33
CA LEU A 430 11.02 -2.62 -17.79
C LEU A 430 12.03 -2.77 -18.94
N PRO A 431 13.29 -3.16 -18.66
CA PRO A 431 14.30 -3.30 -19.70
C PRO A 431 14.06 -4.49 -20.63
N GLU A 432 14.61 -4.42 -21.85
CA GLU A 432 14.65 -5.58 -22.75
C GLU A 432 15.46 -6.73 -22.12
N PRO A 433 15.01 -7.99 -22.25
CA PRO A 433 15.77 -9.12 -21.73
C PRO A 433 17.18 -9.20 -22.32
N ARG A 434 18.15 -9.60 -21.50
CA ARG A 434 19.48 -10.02 -21.98
C ARG A 434 19.42 -11.45 -22.52
N GLY A 435 20.51 -11.92 -23.13
CA GLY A 435 20.58 -13.30 -23.63
C GLY A 435 20.48 -14.33 -22.49
N PRO A 436 19.81 -15.48 -22.70
CA PRO A 436 19.65 -16.51 -21.68
C PRO A 436 20.98 -17.05 -21.19
N ARG A 437 21.02 -17.37 -19.89
CA ARG A 437 22.16 -18.02 -19.26
C ARG A 437 21.69 -19.25 -18.49
N ARG A 438 22.52 -20.31 -18.51
CA ARG A 438 22.24 -21.49 -17.70
C ARG A 438 22.59 -21.20 -16.24
N ILE A 439 21.58 -21.15 -15.38
CA ILE A 439 21.70 -20.99 -13.94
C ILE A 439 21.10 -22.23 -13.28
N GLU A 440 21.82 -22.83 -12.33
CA GLU A 440 21.28 -23.90 -11.50
C GLU A 440 20.35 -23.30 -10.44
N VAL A 441 19.18 -23.92 -10.24
CA VAL A 441 18.24 -23.54 -9.19
C VAL A 441 18.57 -24.35 -7.95
N GLU A 442 18.97 -23.67 -6.89
CA GLU A 442 19.13 -24.26 -5.56
C GLU A 442 17.78 -24.17 -4.83
N HIS A 443 17.33 -25.26 -4.23
CA HIS A 443 16.02 -25.36 -3.60
C HIS A 443 16.12 -25.24 -2.08
N LEU A 444 15.46 -24.22 -1.53
CA LEU A 444 15.31 -23.98 -0.11
C LEU A 444 14.04 -24.68 0.40
N HIS A 445 14.20 -25.39 1.51
CA HIS A 445 13.11 -26.14 2.13
C HIS A 445 12.70 -25.43 3.42
N SER A 446 11.40 -25.14 3.56
CA SER A 446 10.84 -24.50 4.75
C SER A 446 10.33 -25.53 5.75
N ASP A 447 10.67 -25.38 7.02
CA ASP A 447 9.94 -26.01 8.12
C ASP A 447 8.68 -25.19 8.40
N VAL A 448 7.52 -25.67 7.95
CA VAL A 448 6.22 -24.99 8.11
C VAL A 448 5.80 -25.02 9.58
N ARG A 449 5.63 -23.85 10.22
CA ARG A 449 5.06 -23.75 11.58
C ARG A 449 3.56 -23.94 11.55
N GLY A 450 2.89 -23.53 10.47
CA GLY A 450 1.48 -23.80 10.21
C GLY A 450 0.51 -23.06 11.14
N GLN A 451 0.87 -21.86 11.61
CA GLN A 451 -0.02 -21.07 12.50
C GLN A 451 -1.24 -20.51 11.75
N VAL A 452 -1.11 -20.27 10.44
CA VAL A 452 -2.19 -19.83 9.56
C VAL A 452 -2.57 -20.96 8.62
N ARG A 453 -3.87 -21.23 8.51
CA ARG A 453 -4.40 -22.19 7.54
C ARG A 453 -5.15 -21.47 6.45
N VAL A 454 -4.54 -21.43 5.25
CA VAL A 454 -5.20 -20.95 4.04
C VAL A 454 -6.13 -22.05 3.52
N LEU A 455 -7.40 -21.70 3.31
CA LEU A 455 -8.45 -22.61 2.85
C LEU A 455 -8.66 -22.49 1.34
N GLU A 456 -8.62 -21.26 0.82
CA GLU A 456 -8.92 -20.97 -0.58
C GLU A 456 -8.25 -19.64 -0.99
N ARG A 457 -7.85 -19.56 -2.26
CA ARG A 457 -7.29 -18.37 -2.90
C ARG A 457 -7.89 -18.22 -4.30
N TRP A 458 -8.32 -17.02 -4.67
CA TRP A 458 -8.79 -16.72 -6.03
C TRP A 458 -8.60 -15.25 -6.39
N ARG A 459 -8.49 -14.96 -7.69
CA ARG A 459 -8.40 -13.60 -8.23
C ARG A 459 -9.66 -13.27 -9.03
N ASP A 460 -10.16 -12.04 -8.90
CA ASP A 460 -11.27 -11.55 -9.72
C ASP A 460 -10.79 -10.87 -11.00
N ASP A 461 -9.53 -10.39 -11.01
CA ASP A 461 -8.88 -9.67 -12.11
C ASP A 461 -7.37 -9.69 -11.89
N ASP A 462 -6.59 -9.10 -12.80
CA ASP A 462 -5.13 -8.94 -12.66
C ASP A 462 -4.76 -7.46 -12.44
N ALA A 463 -4.28 -7.14 -11.24
CA ALA A 463 -3.85 -5.77 -10.92
C ALA A 463 -2.59 -5.35 -11.69
N ASP A 464 -1.74 -6.30 -12.12
CA ASP A 464 -0.52 -5.96 -12.86
C ASP A 464 -0.85 -5.36 -14.21
N LEU A 465 -1.96 -5.76 -14.86
CA LEU A 465 -2.43 -5.14 -16.12
C LEU A 465 -2.67 -3.64 -15.93
N LEU A 466 -3.42 -3.27 -14.90
CA LEU A 466 -3.75 -1.87 -14.63
C LEU A 466 -2.53 -1.06 -14.17
N ALA A 467 -1.69 -1.63 -13.31
CA ALA A 467 -0.48 -0.96 -12.81
C ALA A 467 0.48 -0.55 -13.94
N ASN A 468 0.42 -1.27 -15.06
CA ASN A 468 1.34 -1.20 -16.18
C ASN A 468 0.76 -0.67 -17.48
N ALA A 469 -0.49 -0.21 -17.45
CA ALA A 469 -1.20 0.24 -18.62
C ALA A 469 -0.65 1.58 -19.14
N ASP A 470 -0.38 1.65 -20.44
CA ASP A 470 0.04 2.89 -21.11
C ASP A 470 -1.13 3.85 -21.33
N VAL A 471 -2.32 3.30 -21.58
CA VAL A 471 -3.56 4.04 -21.77
C VAL A 471 -4.62 3.46 -20.83
N VAL A 472 -5.33 4.34 -20.11
CA VAL A 472 -6.36 3.93 -19.16
C VAL A 472 -7.63 4.74 -19.36
N VAL A 473 -8.78 4.06 -19.41
CA VAL A 473 -10.11 4.69 -19.36
C VAL A 473 -10.69 4.51 -17.96
N GLY A 474 -10.91 5.63 -17.27
CA GLY A 474 -11.44 5.66 -15.91
C GLY A 474 -12.95 5.89 -15.87
N VAL A 475 -13.65 4.98 -15.21
CA VAL A 475 -15.11 4.95 -15.10
C VAL A 475 -15.58 5.51 -13.75
N GLY A 476 -16.40 6.55 -13.80
CA GLY A 476 -17.10 7.11 -12.65
C GLY A 476 -18.57 6.74 -12.58
N VAL A 477 -19.26 7.23 -11.55
CA VAL A 477 -20.70 6.99 -11.34
C VAL A 477 -21.61 7.67 -12.36
N GLY A 478 -21.05 8.52 -13.24
CA GLY A 478 -21.78 9.07 -14.39
C GLY A 478 -21.93 8.10 -15.56
N VAL A 479 -21.38 6.88 -15.45
CA VAL A 479 -21.58 5.78 -16.40
C VAL A 479 -22.51 4.75 -15.75
N ASP A 480 -23.61 4.44 -16.43
CA ASP A 480 -24.56 3.44 -15.96
C ASP A 480 -23.96 2.02 -16.11
N PRO A 481 -24.23 1.08 -15.19
CA PRO A 481 -23.65 -0.27 -15.26
C PRO A 481 -24.05 -1.03 -16.53
N GLU A 482 -25.21 -0.72 -17.12
CA GLU A 482 -25.70 -1.32 -18.38
C GLU A 482 -24.84 -0.94 -19.59
N ASP A 483 -24.08 0.16 -19.50
CA ASP A 483 -23.25 0.68 -20.57
C ASP A 483 -21.79 0.22 -20.50
N LEU A 484 -21.38 -0.46 -19.43
CA LEU A 484 -20.02 -0.98 -19.28
C LEU A 484 -19.55 -1.85 -20.45
N PRO A 485 -20.40 -2.66 -21.13
CA PRO A 485 -19.99 -3.37 -22.34
C PRO A 485 -19.52 -2.44 -23.46
N LEU A 486 -20.17 -1.29 -23.66
CA LEU A 486 -19.75 -0.31 -24.67
C LEU A 486 -18.42 0.36 -24.29
N VAL A 487 -18.28 0.72 -23.01
CA VAL A 487 -17.01 1.29 -22.50
C VAL A 487 -15.86 0.30 -22.66
N ARG A 488 -16.10 -0.99 -22.40
CA ARG A 488 -15.12 -2.05 -22.60
C ARG A 488 -14.71 -2.18 -24.06
N GLN A 489 -15.67 -2.18 -25.00
CA GLN A 489 -15.36 -2.19 -26.43
C GLN A 489 -14.50 -1.00 -26.83
N CYS A 490 -14.86 0.21 -26.38
CA CYS A 490 -14.07 1.41 -26.66
C CYS A 490 -12.64 1.34 -26.11
N ALA A 491 -12.47 0.77 -24.90
CA ALA A 491 -11.16 0.58 -24.31
C ALA A 491 -10.32 -0.46 -25.06
N GLU A 492 -10.93 -1.59 -25.47
CA GLU A 492 -10.27 -2.60 -26.31
C GLU A 492 -9.80 -2.01 -27.65
N ASP A 493 -10.64 -1.22 -28.31
CA ASP A 493 -10.31 -0.55 -29.58
C ASP A 493 -9.13 0.43 -29.42
N LEU A 494 -8.98 1.05 -28.25
CA LEU A 494 -7.86 1.94 -27.90
C LEU A 494 -6.61 1.20 -27.40
N GLY A 495 -6.68 -0.11 -27.15
CA GLY A 495 -5.64 -0.82 -26.41
C GLY A 495 -5.47 -0.31 -24.98
N ALA A 496 -6.54 0.20 -24.38
CA ALA A 496 -6.57 0.79 -23.05
C ALA A 496 -7.10 -0.20 -22.00
N GLU A 497 -6.55 -0.12 -20.78
CA GLU A 497 -7.11 -0.80 -19.63
C GLU A 497 -8.22 0.03 -18.97
N LEU A 498 -9.17 -0.63 -18.34
CA LEU A 498 -10.21 0.05 -17.56
C LEU A 498 -9.76 0.26 -16.12
N CYS A 499 -10.17 1.37 -15.53
CA CYS A 499 -10.18 1.57 -14.09
C CYS A 499 -11.50 2.17 -13.62
N ALA A 500 -11.74 2.18 -12.32
CA ALA A 500 -12.97 2.67 -11.73
C ALA A 500 -12.72 3.53 -10.49
N THR A 501 -13.64 4.47 -10.24
CA THR A 501 -13.73 5.12 -8.93
C THR A 501 -14.19 4.12 -7.88
N ARG A 502 -13.85 4.38 -6.61
CA ARG A 502 -14.33 3.55 -5.50
C ARG A 502 -15.85 3.35 -5.47
N LYS A 503 -16.64 4.37 -5.82
CA LYS A 503 -18.12 4.23 -5.79
C LYS A 503 -18.63 3.18 -6.78
N VAL A 504 -17.94 3.03 -7.91
CA VAL A 504 -18.26 2.04 -8.96
C VAL A 504 -17.90 0.63 -8.48
N THR A 505 -16.72 0.45 -7.85
CA THR A 505 -16.30 -0.86 -7.32
C THR A 505 -17.07 -1.25 -6.05
N ASP A 506 -17.43 -0.31 -5.18
CA ASP A 506 -18.26 -0.54 -4.00
C ASP A 506 -19.68 -0.96 -4.39
N ALA A 507 -20.19 -0.48 -5.53
CA ALA A 507 -21.48 -0.88 -6.08
C ALA A 507 -21.43 -2.24 -6.82
N GLY A 508 -20.25 -2.86 -6.93
CA GLY A 508 -20.05 -4.15 -7.59
C GLY A 508 -20.09 -4.09 -9.13
N TRP A 509 -19.97 -2.90 -9.72
CA TRP A 509 -20.04 -2.71 -11.17
C TRP A 509 -18.74 -3.13 -11.87
N MET A 510 -17.60 -2.98 -11.18
CA MET A 510 -16.28 -3.41 -11.65
C MET A 510 -15.47 -4.02 -10.50
N PRO A 511 -14.49 -4.90 -10.79
CA PRO A 511 -13.66 -5.53 -9.78
C PRO A 511 -12.86 -4.53 -8.94
N ARG A 512 -12.53 -4.92 -7.71
CA ARG A 512 -11.75 -4.10 -6.78
C ARG A 512 -10.31 -3.82 -7.26
N ALA A 513 -9.71 -4.75 -7.99
CA ALA A 513 -8.40 -4.60 -8.64
C ALA A 513 -8.40 -3.46 -9.68
N ARG A 514 -9.58 -3.01 -10.13
CA ARG A 514 -9.74 -1.89 -11.05
C ARG A 514 -9.89 -0.55 -10.34
N GLN A 515 -9.95 -0.51 -9.02
CA GLN A 515 -10.14 0.72 -8.25
C GLN A 515 -8.89 1.58 -8.26
N VAL A 516 -9.01 2.85 -8.62
CA VAL A 516 -7.91 3.84 -8.54
C VAL A 516 -8.24 4.91 -7.50
N GLY A 517 -7.21 5.37 -6.77
CA GLY A 517 -7.33 6.40 -5.74
C GLY A 517 -6.54 6.11 -4.48
N ILE A 518 -6.73 6.90 -3.42
CA ILE A 518 -6.00 6.79 -2.13
C ILE A 518 -6.04 5.37 -1.57
N THR A 519 -7.18 4.70 -1.67
CA THR A 519 -7.37 3.35 -1.13
C THR A 519 -7.34 2.27 -2.20
N GLY A 520 -7.15 2.65 -3.47
CA GLY A 520 -7.00 1.74 -4.60
C GLY A 520 -5.57 1.75 -5.14
N HIS A 521 -5.41 1.47 -6.43
CA HIS A 521 -4.14 1.60 -7.13
C HIS A 521 -3.82 3.07 -7.41
N SER A 522 -2.52 3.37 -7.43
CA SER A 522 -1.98 4.58 -8.02
C SER A 522 -1.27 4.18 -9.31
N ILE A 523 -1.70 4.75 -10.43
CA ILE A 523 -1.23 4.44 -11.77
C ILE A 523 -0.59 5.68 -12.40
N ALA A 524 0.30 5.46 -13.37
CA ALA A 524 0.99 6.53 -14.10
C ALA A 524 0.93 6.30 -15.62
N PRO A 525 -0.27 6.13 -16.21
CA PRO A 525 -0.39 5.90 -17.64
C PRO A 525 0.07 7.13 -18.43
N ARG A 526 0.52 6.91 -19.66
CA ARG A 526 0.83 7.99 -20.60
C ARG A 526 -0.43 8.81 -20.93
N LEU A 527 -1.57 8.13 -21.08
CA LEU A 527 -2.88 8.74 -21.31
C LEU A 527 -3.93 8.18 -20.36
N TYR A 528 -4.65 9.07 -19.67
CA TYR A 528 -5.81 8.73 -18.85
C TYR A 528 -7.05 9.47 -19.34
N ILE A 529 -8.11 8.74 -19.69
CA ILE A 529 -9.39 9.30 -20.15
C ILE A 529 -10.44 9.06 -19.06
N ALA A 530 -10.88 10.12 -18.39
CA ALA A 530 -11.85 10.07 -17.30
C ALA A 530 -13.27 10.29 -17.83
N ILE A 531 -14.15 9.30 -17.70
CA ILE A 531 -15.56 9.41 -18.12
C ILE A 531 -16.50 9.37 -16.90
N GLY A 532 -17.35 10.39 -16.75
CA GLY A 532 -18.34 10.43 -15.67
C GLY A 532 -17.73 10.50 -14.25
N ILE A 533 -16.49 10.98 -14.13
CA ILE A 533 -15.76 11.14 -12.87
C ILE A 533 -15.90 12.59 -12.39
N SER A 534 -16.27 12.77 -11.12
CA SER A 534 -16.50 14.10 -10.52
C SER A 534 -15.24 14.82 -10.05
N GLY A 535 -14.10 14.14 -10.01
CA GLY A 535 -12.81 14.73 -9.64
C GLY A 535 -12.52 14.88 -8.17
N ARG A 536 -13.27 14.18 -7.31
CA ARG A 536 -12.96 14.08 -5.88
C ARG A 536 -11.50 13.71 -5.65
N PHE A 537 -10.87 14.43 -4.74
CA PHE A 537 -9.46 14.27 -4.34
C PHE A 537 -9.03 12.81 -4.10
N ASN A 538 -9.92 12.02 -3.49
CA ASN A 538 -9.65 10.60 -3.21
C ASN A 538 -9.37 9.77 -4.47
N HIS A 539 -9.98 10.10 -5.61
CA HIS A 539 -9.71 9.43 -6.88
C HIS A 539 -8.50 10.05 -7.58
N THR A 540 -8.46 11.39 -7.66
CA THR A 540 -7.48 12.11 -8.49
C THR A 540 -6.04 11.93 -8.02
N ILE A 541 -5.80 11.62 -6.73
CA ILE A 541 -4.48 11.20 -6.25
C ILE A 541 -3.95 9.99 -7.03
N GLY A 542 -4.78 8.99 -7.29
CA GLY A 542 -4.35 7.75 -7.92
C GLY A 542 -3.95 7.89 -9.38
N VAL A 543 -4.32 9.00 -10.03
CA VAL A 543 -3.97 9.31 -11.44
C VAL A 543 -3.11 10.55 -11.58
N ARG A 544 -2.65 11.12 -10.45
CA ARG A 544 -1.88 12.38 -10.42
C ARG A 544 -0.64 12.33 -11.30
N GLN A 545 -0.03 11.15 -11.41
CA GLN A 545 1.20 10.92 -12.19
C GLN A 545 0.95 10.60 -13.67
N ALA A 546 -0.31 10.55 -14.13
CA ALA A 546 -0.60 10.33 -15.54
C ALA A 546 0.01 11.45 -16.42
N GLY A 547 0.61 11.07 -17.54
CA GLY A 547 1.29 12.01 -18.45
C GLY A 547 0.32 13.06 -19.01
N THR A 548 -0.81 12.61 -19.54
CA THR A 548 -1.91 13.46 -20.02
C THR A 548 -3.26 12.93 -19.56
N ILE A 549 -4.12 13.82 -19.08
CA ILE A 549 -5.47 13.52 -18.60
C ILE A 549 -6.51 14.21 -19.48
N VAL A 550 -7.43 13.42 -20.05
CA VAL A 550 -8.63 13.88 -20.75
C VAL A 550 -9.84 13.69 -19.84
N GLY A 551 -10.63 14.74 -19.61
CA GLY A 551 -11.87 14.67 -18.84
C GLY A 551 -13.11 14.69 -19.72
N VAL A 552 -14.11 13.86 -19.44
CA VAL A 552 -15.43 13.88 -20.09
C VAL A 552 -16.51 13.84 -19.02
N ASN A 553 -17.30 14.90 -18.93
CA ASN A 553 -18.37 15.01 -17.95
C ASN A 553 -19.48 15.93 -18.46
N THR A 554 -20.73 15.64 -18.10
CA THR A 554 -21.87 16.49 -18.47
C THR A 554 -22.01 17.73 -17.57
N ASP A 555 -21.39 17.72 -16.39
CA ASP A 555 -21.42 18.81 -15.42
C ASP A 555 -20.35 19.87 -15.72
N PRO A 556 -20.72 21.08 -16.20
CA PRO A 556 -19.75 22.15 -16.46
C PRO A 556 -19.07 22.65 -15.19
N ASP A 557 -19.58 22.36 -13.99
CA ASP A 557 -19.02 22.78 -12.71
C ASP A 557 -18.25 21.64 -11.98
N CYS A 558 -17.97 20.53 -12.68
CA CYS A 558 -17.23 19.38 -12.16
C CYS A 558 -15.84 19.75 -11.61
N GLU A 559 -15.49 19.25 -10.41
CA GLU A 559 -14.17 19.48 -9.77
C GLU A 559 -13.01 18.90 -10.60
N PHE A 560 -13.28 17.96 -11.51
CA PHE A 560 -12.24 17.31 -12.32
C PHE A 560 -11.58 18.22 -13.36
N TRP A 561 -12.17 19.38 -13.69
CA TRP A 561 -11.59 20.31 -14.66
C TRP A 561 -10.23 20.83 -14.25
N GLU A 562 -9.99 21.02 -12.95
CA GLU A 562 -8.67 21.39 -12.41
C GLU A 562 -7.68 20.21 -12.44
N GLY A 563 -8.18 18.98 -12.55
CA GLY A 563 -7.41 17.75 -12.54
C GLY A 563 -7.05 17.21 -13.92
N CYS A 564 -7.55 17.80 -15.01
CA CYS A 564 -7.30 17.35 -16.39
C CYS A 564 -6.50 18.36 -17.22
N ASP A 565 -5.80 17.87 -18.24
CA ASP A 565 -5.09 18.72 -19.19
C ASP A 565 -6.06 19.33 -20.21
N ILE A 566 -7.04 18.54 -20.66
CA ILE A 566 -8.12 18.97 -21.55
C ILE A 566 -9.42 18.23 -21.23
N GLY A 567 -10.57 18.88 -21.36
CA GLY A 567 -11.88 18.30 -21.04
C GLY A 567 -12.99 18.65 -22.02
N LEU A 568 -13.95 17.74 -22.16
CA LEU A 568 -15.18 17.86 -22.94
C LEU A 568 -16.38 17.91 -21.98
N VAL A 569 -17.14 19.01 -22.02
CA VAL A 569 -18.44 19.12 -21.34
C VAL A 569 -19.49 18.48 -22.25
N ALA A 570 -19.67 17.17 -22.13
CA ALA A 570 -20.48 16.37 -23.05
C ALA A 570 -20.90 15.03 -22.42
N ASP A 571 -21.85 14.35 -23.07
CA ASP A 571 -22.15 12.94 -22.76
C ASP A 571 -20.98 12.05 -23.22
N TRP A 572 -20.54 11.14 -22.36
CA TRP A 572 -19.47 10.22 -22.68
C TRP A 572 -19.84 9.26 -23.82
N ARG A 573 -21.14 8.98 -24.03
CA ARG A 573 -21.66 8.14 -25.13
C ARG A 573 -21.42 8.77 -26.50
N GLU A 574 -21.26 10.09 -26.57
CA GLU A 574 -20.89 10.80 -27.79
C GLU A 574 -19.37 10.99 -27.86
N ALA A 575 -18.77 11.45 -26.75
CA ALA A 575 -17.37 11.83 -26.72
C ALA A 575 -16.38 10.66 -26.80
N LEU A 576 -16.60 9.58 -26.04
CA LEU A 576 -15.65 8.47 -25.99
C LEU A 576 -15.56 7.73 -27.33
N PRO A 577 -16.68 7.33 -27.99
CA PRO A 577 -16.59 6.69 -29.30
C PRO A 577 -15.96 7.59 -30.37
N ALA A 578 -16.22 8.90 -30.35
CA ALA A 578 -15.63 9.84 -31.30
C ALA A 578 -14.11 10.00 -31.07
N LEU A 579 -13.65 9.97 -29.81
CA LEU A 579 -12.23 9.92 -29.49
C LEU A 579 -11.59 8.62 -29.99
N VAL A 580 -12.24 7.47 -29.73
CA VAL A 580 -11.76 6.15 -30.20
C VAL A 580 -11.56 6.15 -31.70
N GLU A 581 -12.54 6.63 -32.48
CA GLU A 581 -12.45 6.70 -33.95
C GLU A 581 -11.24 7.50 -34.46
N ARG A 582 -10.75 8.49 -33.68
CA ARG A 582 -9.59 9.31 -34.06
C ARG A 582 -8.26 8.81 -33.51
N LEU A 583 -8.28 7.89 -32.55
CA LEU A 583 -7.11 7.45 -31.80
C LEU A 583 -6.70 6.00 -32.10
N ALA A 584 -7.67 5.13 -32.41
CA ALA A 584 -7.44 3.77 -32.90
C ALA A 584 -7.01 3.77 -34.37
#